data_AF-A0A167FD58-F1
#
_entry.id   AF-A0A167FD58-F1
#
_cell.length_a   1.000
_cell.length_b   1.000
_cell.length_c   1.000
_cell.angle_alpha   90.00
_cell.angle_beta   90.00
_cell.angle_gamma   90.00
#
_symmetry.space_group_name_H-M   'P 1'
#
loop_
_entity.id
_entity.type
_entity.pdbx_description
1 polymer ?
#
loop_
_entity_poly.entity_id
_entity_poly.type
_entity_poly.pdbx_seq_one_letter_code
_entity_poly.pdbx_strand_id
1 'polypeptide(L)'
;MTVENLVKALTFYNGKYKGVIRGEYDILKLLFLSFATEIMEGSSAEGQANIADEQIEFERTGISSWDRFSVVQSFDNIDVTKWYISGPDLVALFSLLLPLVDYKPYESFDAVVERFEEASVKKLRKSAQSMVRSISADSNSKLIEDITISCEEFREAILLAFPHVLEPLALIFDRLLYQQKSSTVPERRLSSSPESPVQPEDVDTTKVKEPEKTVNSRIGLVTKLTTYAIRGQLYSTFGPMIQTMVKLYSGSEAGFSMRSFETKVFNWNAPSIFLISGRRVADATDIKANSRIRSFNDQIPPVRAKNNRKSKTVIFGAFVESPWRANSKECFGNESTVLTQLFPTHNVYKASKTNRHYAYFSRGEGIGFGSPPPRNGKYSNIGNISLVIESSFEFGVFRHFGPGGSFEPGPSPSEKILEFEDRFVIEEIEVWGCGTEEHLAEQKLRWEWEEREAQNRRKINVDSLGEDRALLEMAGLVGKYSQSGGSV
;
A
#
# COMPACT_ATOMS: atom_id res chain seq x y z
N MET A 1 -26.33 -1.94 18.18
CA MET A 1 -25.85 -0.58 17.88
C MET A 1 -26.69 0.03 16.76
N THR A 2 -27.03 1.31 16.82
CA THR A 2 -27.79 1.99 15.75
C THR A 2 -26.85 2.69 14.77
N VAL A 3 -27.20 2.71 13.47
CA VAL A 3 -26.49 3.45 12.40
C VAL A 3 -26.27 4.91 12.78
N GLU A 4 -27.21 5.47 13.51
CA GLU A 4 -27.18 6.83 14.06
C GLU A 4 -25.91 7.10 14.90
N ASN A 5 -25.46 6.16 15.74
CA ASN A 5 -24.28 6.35 16.58
C ASN A 5 -22.97 6.33 15.77
N LEU A 6 -22.90 5.53 14.72
CA LEU A 6 -21.77 5.49 13.79
C LEU A 6 -21.66 6.78 12.98
N VAL A 7 -22.78 7.25 12.42
CA VAL A 7 -22.87 8.56 11.73
C VAL A 7 -22.35 9.66 12.65
N LYS A 8 -22.78 9.67 13.92
CA LYS A 8 -22.34 10.64 14.93
C LYS A 8 -20.83 10.59 15.17
N ALA A 9 -20.27 9.42 15.50
CA ALA A 9 -18.82 9.28 15.75
C ALA A 9 -17.97 9.77 14.55
N LEU A 10 -18.42 9.49 13.33
CA LEU A 10 -17.72 9.93 12.11
C LEU A 10 -17.85 11.41 11.83
N THR A 11 -18.97 12.06 12.19
CA THR A 11 -19.06 13.53 12.10
C THR A 11 -18.07 14.23 13.02
N PHE A 12 -17.78 13.66 14.20
CA PHE A 12 -16.72 14.15 15.09
C PHE A 12 -15.33 13.93 14.48
N TYR A 13 -15.07 12.74 13.94
CA TYR A 13 -13.80 12.37 13.32
C TYR A 13 -13.42 13.29 12.13
N ASN A 14 -14.38 13.62 11.25
CA ASN A 14 -14.12 14.43 10.06
C ASN A 14 -13.84 15.91 10.35
N GLY A 15 -14.07 16.39 11.57
CA GLY A 15 -13.81 17.76 11.98
C GLY A 15 -14.66 18.85 11.31
N LYS A 16 -15.52 18.50 10.34
CA LYS A 16 -16.39 19.44 9.59
C LYS A 16 -17.34 20.25 10.47
N TYR A 17 -17.64 19.75 11.68
CA TYR A 17 -18.55 20.39 12.63
C TYR A 17 -17.87 20.93 13.89
N LYS A 18 -16.53 21.04 13.92
CA LYS A 18 -15.78 21.58 15.07
C LYS A 18 -16.26 22.96 15.54
N GLY A 19 -16.79 23.79 14.64
CA GLY A 19 -17.33 25.11 14.99
C GLY A 19 -18.68 25.09 15.73
N VAL A 20 -19.39 23.97 15.71
CA VAL A 20 -20.72 23.81 16.36
C VAL A 20 -20.58 23.09 17.71
N ILE A 21 -19.48 22.39 17.93
CA ILE A 21 -19.24 21.51 19.07
C ILE A 21 -18.36 22.24 20.09
N ARG A 22 -18.80 22.34 21.35
CA ARG A 22 -18.12 23.14 22.38
C ARG A 22 -17.14 22.36 23.27
N GLY A 23 -17.00 21.04 23.07
CA GLY A 23 -16.16 20.16 23.88
C GLY A 23 -15.00 19.51 23.12
N GLU A 24 -13.91 19.24 23.83
CA GLU A 24 -12.85 18.32 23.38
C GLU A 24 -13.30 16.88 23.69
N TYR A 25 -13.47 16.06 22.66
CA TYR A 25 -13.90 14.65 22.80
C TYR A 25 -12.76 13.71 22.47
N ASP A 26 -12.67 12.58 23.18
CA ASP A 26 -11.80 11.48 22.77
C ASP A 26 -12.43 10.73 21.59
N ILE A 27 -12.07 11.17 20.38
CA ILE A 27 -12.62 10.67 19.11
C ILE A 27 -12.34 9.17 18.94
N LEU A 28 -11.17 8.67 19.37
CA LEU A 28 -10.82 7.27 19.22
C LEU A 28 -11.64 6.38 20.16
N LYS A 29 -11.93 6.86 21.38
CA LYS A 29 -12.86 6.18 22.30
C LYS A 29 -14.29 6.16 21.74
N LEU A 30 -14.76 7.24 21.12
CA LEU A 30 -16.08 7.26 20.46
C LEU A 30 -16.14 6.27 19.29
N LEU A 31 -15.11 6.24 18.44
CA LEU A 31 -15.03 5.31 17.32
C LEU A 31 -14.96 3.86 17.81
N PHE A 32 -14.17 3.58 18.84
CA PHE A 32 -14.12 2.26 19.46
C PHE A 32 -15.51 1.81 19.93
N LEU A 33 -16.22 2.63 20.70
CA LEU A 33 -17.57 2.33 21.17
C LEU A 33 -18.57 2.19 20.01
N SER A 34 -18.33 2.83 18.87
CA SER A 34 -19.11 2.66 17.63
C SER A 34 -18.82 1.37 16.87
N PHE A 35 -17.88 0.55 17.32
CA PHE A 35 -17.62 -0.77 16.76
C PHE A 35 -17.67 -1.88 17.82
N ALA A 36 -17.68 -1.51 19.10
CA ALA A 36 -17.57 -2.44 20.21
C ALA A 36 -18.93 -3.06 20.58
N THR A 37 -18.85 -4.28 21.11
CA THR A 37 -19.95 -5.01 21.75
C THR A 37 -19.71 -5.05 23.26
N GLU A 38 -20.78 -4.94 24.04
CA GLU A 38 -20.74 -5.01 25.50
C GLU A 38 -20.64 -6.46 25.97
N ILE A 39 -19.82 -6.72 26.98
CA ILE A 39 -19.73 -8.01 27.66
C ILE A 39 -21.01 -8.19 28.48
N MET A 40 -21.98 -8.96 27.95
CA MET A 40 -23.18 -9.33 28.70
C MET A 40 -22.84 -10.39 29.75
N GLU A 41 -22.90 -10.03 31.03
CA GLU A 41 -22.86 -11.02 32.11
C GLU A 41 -24.14 -11.87 32.08
N GLY A 42 -24.06 -13.10 31.55
CA GLY A 42 -25.05 -14.15 31.83
C GLY A 42 -26.20 -14.40 30.85
N SER A 43 -26.10 -14.07 29.56
CA SER A 43 -27.10 -14.47 28.56
C SER A 43 -26.55 -15.40 27.48
N SER A 44 -27.14 -16.60 27.38
CA SER A 44 -26.98 -17.54 26.28
C SER A 44 -27.21 -16.87 24.93
N ALA A 45 -26.30 -17.13 23.99
CA ALA A 45 -26.28 -16.58 22.64
C ALA A 45 -27.41 -17.13 21.77
N GLU A 46 -28.61 -16.53 21.85
CA GLU A 46 -29.59 -16.55 20.78
C GLU A 46 -30.24 -15.17 20.66
N GLY A 47 -29.71 -14.38 19.73
CA GLY A 47 -30.22 -13.06 19.40
C GLY A 47 -29.78 -12.70 17.99
N GLN A 48 -30.29 -13.41 16.99
CA GLN A 48 -30.24 -12.93 15.61
C GLN A 48 -30.98 -11.59 15.57
N ALA A 49 -30.24 -10.50 15.47
CA ALA A 49 -30.81 -9.21 15.13
C ALA A 49 -31.39 -9.32 13.72
N ASN A 50 -32.72 -9.41 13.62
CA ASN A 50 -33.43 -9.16 12.38
C ASN A 50 -33.12 -7.73 11.95
N ILE A 51 -32.18 -7.57 11.01
CA ILE A 51 -31.99 -6.31 10.31
C ILE A 51 -33.14 -6.22 9.31
N ALA A 52 -34.26 -5.65 9.75
CA ALA A 52 -35.26 -5.18 8.82
C ALA A 52 -34.66 -4.00 8.03
N ASP A 53 -34.87 -3.97 6.71
CA ASP A 53 -34.54 -2.85 5.82
C ASP A 53 -35.41 -1.62 6.16
N GLU A 54 -35.25 -1.05 7.36
CA GLU A 54 -35.79 0.27 7.65
C GLU A 54 -34.91 1.32 6.97
N GLN A 55 -35.47 1.97 5.96
CA GLN A 55 -34.89 3.19 5.41
C GLN A 55 -34.87 4.26 6.51
N ILE A 56 -33.70 4.48 7.11
CA ILE A 56 -33.50 5.53 8.11
C ILE A 56 -33.52 6.89 7.39
N GLU A 57 -34.63 7.60 7.48
CA GLU A 57 -34.78 8.95 6.95
C GLU A 57 -34.16 9.95 7.93
N PHE A 58 -33.02 10.56 7.56
CA PHE A 58 -32.33 11.56 8.38
C PHE A 58 -32.96 12.95 8.20
N GLU A 59 -33.82 13.37 9.12
CA GLU A 59 -34.25 14.77 9.20
C GLU A 59 -33.09 15.65 9.70
N ARG A 60 -32.55 16.50 8.82
CA ARG A 60 -31.45 17.43 9.12
C ARG A 60 -31.86 18.66 9.95
N THR A 61 -33.11 18.78 10.35
CA THR A 61 -33.63 19.97 11.03
C THR A 61 -33.54 19.80 12.54
N GLY A 62 -32.78 20.67 13.24
CA GLY A 62 -32.66 20.67 14.71
C GLY A 62 -31.26 20.45 15.29
N ILE A 63 -30.20 20.58 14.49
CA ILE A 63 -28.81 20.41 14.94
C ILE A 63 -28.29 21.68 15.64
N SER A 64 -28.88 22.07 16.77
CA SER A 64 -28.41 23.24 17.56
C SER A 64 -27.72 22.87 18.87
N SER A 65 -27.63 21.59 19.24
CA SER A 65 -26.91 21.15 20.45
C SER A 65 -26.58 19.65 20.41
N TRP A 66 -25.45 19.28 19.82
CA TRP A 66 -24.96 17.89 19.85
C TRP A 66 -24.62 17.43 21.28
N ASP A 67 -24.36 18.37 22.18
CA ASP A 67 -24.08 18.12 23.61
C ASP A 67 -25.29 17.51 24.37
N ARG A 68 -26.48 17.44 23.74
CA ARG A 68 -27.71 16.90 24.34
C ARG A 68 -27.94 15.40 24.10
N PHE A 69 -27.09 14.73 23.32
CA PHE A 69 -27.29 13.33 22.97
C PHE A 69 -26.82 12.37 24.07
N SER A 70 -27.61 11.35 24.39
CA SER A 70 -27.31 10.38 25.47
C SER A 70 -25.93 9.72 25.34
N VAL A 71 -25.52 9.32 24.13
CA VAL A 71 -24.19 8.75 23.83
C VAL A 71 -23.04 9.72 24.13
N VAL A 72 -23.27 11.02 23.94
CA VAL A 72 -22.28 12.08 24.18
C VAL A 72 -22.31 12.49 25.66
N GLN A 73 -23.48 12.46 26.30
CA GLN A 73 -23.68 12.81 27.71
C GLN A 73 -23.17 11.73 28.67
N SER A 74 -23.29 10.44 28.32
CA SER A 74 -22.79 9.34 29.14
C SER A 74 -21.33 9.00 28.86
N PHE A 75 -20.73 9.56 27.81
CA PHE A 75 -19.41 9.23 27.26
C PHE A 75 -18.28 9.18 28.31
N ASP A 76 -18.22 10.16 29.22
CA ASP A 76 -17.17 10.25 30.22
C ASP A 76 -17.30 9.17 31.32
N ASN A 77 -18.51 8.65 31.53
CA ASN A 77 -18.84 7.69 32.59
C ASN A 77 -18.93 6.23 32.09
N ILE A 78 -18.59 5.95 30.83
CA ILE A 78 -18.57 4.58 30.30
C ILE A 78 -17.27 3.89 30.71
N ASP A 79 -17.42 2.77 31.43
CA ASP A 79 -16.34 1.83 31.72
C ASP A 79 -16.00 1.00 30.47
N VAL A 80 -14.97 1.44 29.73
CA VAL A 80 -14.52 0.82 28.48
C VAL A 80 -13.96 -0.59 28.66
N THR A 81 -13.66 -1.01 29.89
CA THR A 81 -13.16 -2.37 30.15
C THR A 81 -14.22 -3.45 29.91
N LYS A 82 -15.50 -3.05 29.90
CA LYS A 82 -16.65 -3.92 29.61
C LYS A 82 -16.97 -4.06 28.12
N TRP A 83 -16.17 -3.45 27.25
CA TRP A 83 -16.44 -3.36 25.82
C TRP A 83 -15.26 -3.93 25.04
N TYR A 84 -15.55 -4.64 23.95
CA TYR A 84 -14.54 -5.16 23.05
C TYR A 84 -15.00 -5.12 21.59
N ILE A 85 -14.06 -5.03 20.67
CA ILE A 85 -14.33 -5.29 19.24
C ILE A 85 -13.96 -6.74 18.95
N SER A 86 -14.86 -7.48 18.31
CA SER A 86 -14.55 -8.86 17.90
C SER A 86 -13.57 -8.86 16.71
N GLY A 87 -12.66 -9.83 16.67
CA GLY A 87 -11.74 -10.03 15.56
C GLY A 87 -12.43 -10.11 14.20
N PRO A 88 -13.52 -10.90 14.04
CA PRO A 88 -14.29 -10.97 12.80
C PRO A 88 -14.87 -9.62 12.37
N ASP A 89 -15.42 -8.83 13.28
CA ASP A 89 -16.00 -7.53 12.97
C ASP A 89 -14.93 -6.53 12.50
N LEU A 90 -13.77 -6.51 13.17
CA LEU A 90 -12.69 -5.64 12.74
C LEU A 90 -12.08 -6.07 11.40
N VAL A 91 -11.99 -7.38 11.14
CA VAL A 91 -11.61 -7.90 9.83
C VAL A 91 -12.60 -7.46 8.76
N ALA A 92 -13.90 -7.51 9.03
CA ALA A 92 -14.94 -7.06 8.11
C ALA A 92 -14.82 -5.56 7.82
N LEU A 93 -14.64 -4.75 8.87
CA LEU A 93 -14.43 -3.31 8.74
C LEU A 93 -13.19 -3.00 7.88
N PHE A 94 -12.03 -3.55 8.20
CA PHE A 94 -10.82 -3.30 7.42
C PHE A 94 -10.94 -3.83 5.99
N SER A 95 -11.58 -4.99 5.76
CA SER A 95 -11.82 -5.50 4.41
C SER A 95 -12.67 -4.55 3.56
N LEU A 96 -13.60 -3.83 4.18
CA LEU A 96 -14.41 -2.79 3.52
C LEU A 96 -13.60 -1.53 3.20
N LEU A 97 -12.70 -1.10 4.10
CA LEU A 97 -11.99 0.17 3.96
C LEU A 97 -10.78 0.11 3.03
N LEU A 98 -10.05 -1.00 3.02
CA LEU A 98 -8.83 -1.18 2.20
C LEU A 98 -9.00 -0.85 0.71
N PRO A 99 -10.06 -1.28 -0.01
CA PRO A 99 -10.20 -0.97 -1.44
C PRO A 99 -10.71 0.46 -1.71
N LEU A 100 -11.11 1.20 -0.67
CA LEU A 100 -11.72 2.53 -0.78
C LEU A 100 -10.71 3.67 -0.67
N VAL A 101 -9.43 3.35 -0.46
CA VAL A 101 -8.36 4.35 -0.34
C VAL A 101 -8.17 5.19 -1.60
N ASP A 102 -8.51 4.65 -2.78
CA ASP A 102 -8.48 5.38 -4.05
C ASP A 102 -9.86 5.91 -4.46
N TYR A 103 -10.89 5.74 -3.63
CA TYR A 103 -12.22 6.23 -3.96
C TYR A 103 -12.26 7.75 -3.91
N LYS A 104 -12.72 8.38 -4.98
CA LYS A 104 -12.92 9.83 -5.00
C LYS A 104 -14.38 10.19 -4.79
N PRO A 105 -14.71 11.25 -4.02
CA PRO A 105 -16.09 11.64 -3.74
C PRO A 105 -16.96 11.99 -4.94
N TYR A 106 -16.41 12.07 -6.16
CA TYR A 106 -17.15 12.35 -7.39
C TYR A 106 -17.24 11.14 -8.34
N GLU A 107 -16.56 10.03 -8.06
CA GLU A 107 -16.62 8.81 -8.86
C GLU A 107 -17.91 8.01 -8.62
N SER A 108 -18.44 7.33 -9.65
CA SER A 108 -19.56 6.41 -9.49
C SER A 108 -19.18 5.24 -8.58
N PHE A 109 -20.13 4.76 -7.78
CA PHE A 109 -19.93 3.55 -6.98
C PHE A 109 -19.70 2.30 -7.85
N ASP A 110 -20.15 2.30 -9.11
CA ASP A 110 -19.94 1.15 -10.02
C ASP A 110 -18.46 0.81 -10.20
N ALA A 111 -17.59 1.83 -10.28
CA ALA A 111 -16.14 1.66 -10.39
C ALA A 111 -15.48 1.08 -9.11
N VAL A 112 -16.20 1.11 -8.00
CA VAL A 112 -15.78 0.55 -6.72
C VAL A 112 -16.25 -0.90 -6.58
N VAL A 113 -17.40 -1.26 -7.13
CA VAL A 113 -17.98 -2.61 -7.04
C VAL A 113 -17.04 -3.66 -7.61
N GLU A 114 -16.34 -3.36 -8.71
CA GLU A 114 -15.32 -4.26 -9.30
C GLU A 114 -14.20 -4.62 -8.32
N ARG A 115 -13.90 -3.76 -7.34
CA ARG A 115 -12.88 -4.01 -6.32
C ARG A 115 -13.31 -5.07 -5.30
N PHE A 116 -14.61 -5.40 -5.26
CA PHE A 116 -15.24 -6.37 -4.37
C PHE A 116 -15.58 -7.71 -5.04
N GLU A 117 -14.99 -8.02 -6.20
CA GLU A 117 -15.06 -9.36 -6.79
C GLU A 117 -14.53 -10.45 -5.83
N GLU A 118 -15.03 -11.69 -5.95
CA GLU A 118 -14.74 -12.78 -5.01
C GLU A 118 -13.23 -13.04 -4.81
N ALA A 119 -12.46 -12.98 -5.90
CA ALA A 119 -11.01 -13.16 -5.86
C ALA A 119 -10.29 -12.02 -5.09
N SER A 120 -10.76 -10.78 -5.26
CA SER A 120 -10.26 -9.60 -4.57
C SER A 120 -10.64 -9.62 -3.09
N VAL A 121 -11.88 -9.98 -2.76
CA VAL A 121 -12.37 -10.11 -1.38
C VAL A 121 -11.54 -11.10 -0.57
N LYS A 122 -11.14 -12.24 -1.15
CA LYS A 122 -10.24 -13.20 -0.47
C LYS A 122 -8.89 -12.58 -0.11
N LYS A 123 -8.33 -11.72 -0.98
CA LYS A 123 -7.07 -11.02 -0.71
C LYS A 123 -7.27 -9.91 0.34
N LEU A 124 -8.33 -9.12 0.20
CA LEU A 124 -8.72 -8.08 1.16
C LEU A 124 -8.87 -8.66 2.57
N ARG A 125 -9.60 -9.77 2.72
CA ARG A 125 -9.78 -10.44 4.01
C ARG A 125 -8.46 -10.95 4.59
N LYS A 126 -7.56 -11.49 3.77
CA LYS A 126 -6.23 -11.92 4.24
C LYS A 126 -5.37 -10.75 4.73
N SER A 127 -5.38 -9.63 4.02
CA SER A 127 -4.69 -8.40 4.44
C SER A 127 -5.31 -7.82 5.72
N ALA A 128 -6.63 -7.76 5.82
CA ALA A 128 -7.34 -7.31 7.01
C ALA A 128 -7.04 -8.22 8.22
N GLN A 129 -7.04 -9.55 8.03
CA GLN A 129 -6.60 -10.49 9.07
C GLN A 129 -5.16 -10.24 9.51
N SER A 130 -4.28 -9.89 8.57
CA SER A 130 -2.89 -9.56 8.89
C SER A 130 -2.77 -8.32 9.77
N MET A 131 -3.59 -7.30 9.52
CA MET A 131 -3.70 -6.10 10.34
C MET A 131 -4.28 -6.40 11.72
N VAL A 132 -5.40 -7.13 11.79
CA VAL A 132 -6.02 -7.49 13.07
C VAL A 132 -5.06 -8.30 13.95
N ARG A 133 -4.27 -9.21 13.34
CA ARG A 133 -3.28 -10.01 14.08
C ARG A 133 -2.11 -9.23 14.66
N SER A 134 -1.84 -8.00 14.20
CA SER A 134 -0.80 -7.16 14.81
C SER A 134 -1.31 -6.28 15.94
N ILE A 135 -2.63 -6.17 16.13
CA ILE A 135 -3.23 -5.32 17.17
C ILE A 135 -3.09 -5.94 18.55
N SER A 136 -3.30 -7.25 18.69
CA SER A 136 -3.23 -7.92 20.00
C SER A 136 -2.12 -8.97 20.03
N ALA A 137 -1.33 -8.95 21.10
CA ALA A 137 -0.16 -9.81 21.35
C ALA A 137 -0.45 -11.31 21.18
N ASP A 138 -1.62 -11.74 21.65
CA ASP A 138 -2.04 -13.14 21.64
C ASP A 138 -2.63 -13.60 20.29
N SER A 139 -2.83 -12.67 19.35
CA SER A 139 -3.57 -12.94 18.10
C SER A 139 -2.85 -13.90 17.15
N ASN A 140 -1.54 -14.10 17.31
CA ASN A 140 -0.77 -14.95 16.41
C ASN A 140 -0.99 -16.45 16.67
N SER A 141 -1.44 -16.82 17.87
CA SER A 141 -1.74 -18.21 18.24
C SER A 141 -3.23 -18.52 18.21
N LYS A 142 -4.10 -17.51 18.30
CA LYS A 142 -5.57 -17.63 18.30
C LYS A 142 -6.17 -17.70 16.89
N LEU A 143 -7.34 -18.35 16.78
CA LEU A 143 -8.21 -18.22 15.61
C LEU A 143 -8.75 -16.79 15.55
N ILE A 144 -9.17 -16.31 14.38
CA ILE A 144 -9.64 -14.91 14.25
C ILE A 144 -10.90 -14.69 15.09
N GLU A 145 -11.72 -15.73 15.20
CA GLU A 145 -12.97 -15.80 15.94
C GLU A 145 -12.77 -15.60 17.45
N ASP A 146 -11.60 -15.98 17.97
CA ASP A 146 -11.28 -15.90 19.39
C ASP A 146 -10.54 -14.60 19.77
N ILE A 147 -10.26 -13.73 18.79
CA ILE A 147 -9.59 -12.45 19.02
C ILE A 147 -10.63 -11.44 19.53
N THR A 148 -10.30 -10.80 20.65
CA THR A 148 -11.02 -9.64 21.18
C THR A 148 -10.04 -8.49 21.31
N ILE A 149 -10.50 -7.27 21.03
CA ILE A 149 -9.66 -6.07 20.99
C ILE A 149 -10.22 -5.07 21.98
N SER A 150 -9.39 -4.68 22.93
CA SER A 150 -9.68 -3.65 23.92
C SER A 150 -9.59 -2.24 23.33
N CYS A 151 -10.14 -1.26 24.05
CA CYS A 151 -10.05 0.15 23.66
C CYS A 151 -8.59 0.64 23.57
N GLU A 152 -7.72 0.15 24.45
CA GLU A 152 -6.30 0.51 24.50
C GLU A 152 -5.55 -0.05 23.30
N GLU A 153 -5.69 -1.35 23.02
CA GLU A 153 -5.08 -1.99 21.85
C GLU A 153 -5.57 -1.34 20.54
N PHE A 154 -6.86 -1.03 20.43
CA PHE A 154 -7.41 -0.32 19.27
C PHE A 154 -6.76 1.06 19.12
N ARG A 155 -6.69 1.84 20.21
CA ARG A 155 -6.09 3.18 20.20
C ARG A 155 -4.61 3.13 19.79
N GLU A 156 -3.84 2.25 20.39
CA GLU A 156 -2.41 2.08 20.07
C GLU A 156 -2.22 1.68 18.61
N ALA A 157 -3.00 0.71 18.11
CA ALA A 157 -2.93 0.27 16.72
C ALA A 157 -3.20 1.41 15.74
N ILE A 158 -4.27 2.19 15.96
CA ILE A 158 -4.61 3.32 15.10
C ILE A 158 -3.51 4.39 15.16
N LEU A 159 -3.01 4.74 16.34
CA LEU A 159 -2.02 5.83 16.47
C LEU A 159 -0.63 5.44 15.96
N LEU A 160 -0.21 4.19 16.17
CA LEU A 160 1.18 3.79 15.97
C LEU A 160 1.40 3.01 14.68
N ALA A 161 0.40 2.24 14.21
CA ALA A 161 0.52 1.38 13.03
C ALA A 161 -0.36 1.83 11.85
N PHE A 162 -1.60 2.27 12.12
CA PHE A 162 -2.63 2.50 11.09
C PHE A 162 -3.33 3.87 11.17
N PRO A 163 -2.60 5.00 11.21
CA PRO A 163 -3.19 6.33 11.43
C PRO A 163 -4.25 6.72 10.40
N HIS A 164 -4.17 6.18 9.19
CA HIS A 164 -5.03 6.56 8.08
C HIS A 164 -6.11 5.51 7.74
N VAL A 165 -6.21 4.40 8.49
CA VAL A 165 -7.12 3.28 8.13
C VAL A 165 -8.60 3.66 8.15
N LEU A 166 -8.98 4.62 8.99
CA LEU A 166 -10.37 5.07 9.14
C LEU A 166 -10.74 6.23 8.22
N GLU A 167 -9.78 6.85 7.53
CA GLU A 167 -10.06 7.96 6.61
C GLU A 167 -11.05 7.60 5.49
N PRO A 168 -11.04 6.39 4.89
CA PRO A 168 -12.04 6.03 3.89
C PRO A 168 -13.48 6.05 4.42
N LEU A 169 -13.71 5.88 5.73
CA LEU A 169 -15.05 6.04 6.30
C LEU A 169 -15.56 7.47 6.08
N ALA A 170 -14.70 8.47 6.21
CA ALA A 170 -15.06 9.86 5.97
C ALA A 170 -15.63 10.06 4.56
N LEU A 171 -14.98 9.46 3.56
CA LEU A 171 -15.31 9.58 2.15
C LEU A 171 -16.66 8.94 1.80
N ILE A 172 -16.91 7.74 2.34
CA ILE A 172 -18.18 7.03 2.14
C ILE A 172 -19.33 7.82 2.76
N PHE A 173 -19.14 8.32 3.98
CA PHE A 173 -20.19 9.03 4.70
C PHE A 173 -20.53 10.38 4.07
N ASP A 174 -19.55 11.08 3.51
CA ASP A 174 -19.79 12.28 2.71
C ASP A 174 -20.68 12.02 1.50
N ARG A 175 -20.58 10.83 0.88
CA ARG A 175 -21.54 10.43 -0.16
C ARG A 175 -22.90 10.08 0.43
N LEU A 176 -22.96 9.15 1.39
CA LEU A 176 -24.24 8.66 1.95
C LEU A 176 -25.10 9.79 2.51
N LEU A 177 -24.50 10.77 3.18
CA LEU A 177 -25.24 11.85 3.81
C LEU A 177 -25.61 12.98 2.84
N TYR A 178 -24.76 13.32 1.87
CA TYR A 178 -24.89 14.54 1.05
C TYR A 178 -25.17 14.30 -0.43
N GLN A 179 -25.34 13.06 -0.88
CA GLN A 179 -25.79 12.79 -2.24
C GLN A 179 -27.22 13.31 -2.39
N GLN A 180 -27.37 14.51 -2.97
CA GLN A 180 -28.66 14.98 -3.45
C GLN A 180 -29.23 13.90 -4.35
N LYS A 181 -30.47 13.44 -4.04
CA LYS A 181 -31.27 12.64 -4.97
C LYS A 181 -31.20 13.38 -6.31
N SER A 182 -30.48 12.84 -7.30
CA SER A 182 -30.51 13.43 -8.63
C SER A 182 -31.96 13.32 -9.07
N SER A 183 -32.64 14.46 -9.11
CA SER A 183 -33.85 14.75 -9.87
C SER A 183 -34.68 13.51 -10.24
N THR A 184 -35.77 13.32 -9.49
CA THR A 184 -37.05 12.78 -9.97
C THR A 184 -37.04 12.45 -11.46
N VAL A 185 -36.99 11.16 -11.80
CA VAL A 185 -37.56 10.70 -13.05
C VAL A 185 -39.01 11.18 -13.04
N PRO A 186 -39.46 12.03 -13.99
CA PRO A 186 -40.87 12.39 -14.03
C PRO A 186 -41.62 11.09 -14.30
N GLU A 187 -42.59 10.76 -13.44
CA GLU A 187 -43.58 9.74 -13.73
C GLU A 187 -44.06 9.92 -15.16
N ARG A 188 -43.77 8.90 -15.97
CA ARG A 188 -44.24 8.80 -17.34
C ARG A 188 -45.75 8.64 -17.26
N ARG A 189 -46.48 9.75 -17.25
CA ARG A 189 -47.93 9.74 -17.49
C ARG A 189 -48.16 9.09 -18.86
N LEU A 190 -48.76 7.92 -18.83
CA LEU A 190 -49.35 7.28 -20.00
C LEU A 190 -50.48 8.16 -20.50
N SER A 191 -50.25 8.89 -21.60
CA SER A 191 -51.31 9.34 -22.48
C SER A 191 -50.83 9.34 -23.93
N SER A 192 -51.69 8.75 -24.75
CA SER A 192 -51.60 8.28 -26.12
C SER A 192 -51.36 9.34 -27.22
N SER A 193 -50.37 9.04 -28.09
CA SER A 193 -50.39 9.16 -29.57
C SER A 193 -50.43 10.57 -30.23
N PRO A 194 -50.17 10.71 -31.56
CA PRO A 194 -48.82 10.80 -32.14
C PRO A 194 -48.69 11.92 -33.20
N GLU A 195 -47.59 12.70 -33.26
CA GLU A 195 -47.18 13.32 -34.55
C GLU A 195 -45.77 13.93 -34.59
N SER A 196 -44.99 13.41 -35.54
CA SER A 196 -43.98 14.01 -36.42
C SER A 196 -42.63 14.58 -35.92
N PRO A 197 -41.56 14.43 -36.72
CA PRO A 197 -40.17 14.65 -36.31
C PRO A 197 -39.68 16.05 -36.68
N VAL A 198 -38.97 16.71 -35.76
CA VAL A 198 -38.18 17.92 -36.07
C VAL A 198 -36.75 17.68 -35.59
N GLN A 199 -35.82 17.79 -36.55
CA GLN A 199 -34.38 17.68 -36.39
C GLN A 199 -33.85 18.80 -35.47
N PRO A 200 -32.84 18.55 -34.62
CA PRO A 200 -32.11 19.64 -33.98
C PRO A 200 -30.96 20.10 -34.88
N GLU A 201 -30.94 21.40 -35.13
CA GLU A 201 -29.87 22.17 -35.75
C GLU A 201 -28.55 22.09 -34.96
N ASP A 202 -27.46 22.24 -35.70
CA ASP A 202 -26.07 22.32 -35.28
C ASP A 202 -25.84 23.28 -34.11
N VAL A 203 -25.31 22.75 -33.01
CA VAL A 203 -24.52 23.53 -32.05
C VAL A 203 -23.12 22.93 -31.98
N ASP A 204 -22.23 23.65 -32.66
CA ASP A 204 -20.79 23.48 -32.71
C ASP A 204 -20.20 23.45 -31.29
N THR A 205 -19.87 22.25 -30.82
CA THR A 205 -18.98 22.05 -29.68
C THR A 205 -17.63 21.61 -30.23
N THR A 206 -16.75 22.60 -30.39
CA THR A 206 -15.32 22.42 -30.64
C THR A 206 -14.74 21.37 -29.70
N LYS A 207 -14.56 20.16 -30.22
CA LYS A 207 -13.76 19.09 -29.62
C LYS A 207 -12.32 19.58 -29.52
N VAL A 208 -11.90 20.00 -28.33
CA VAL A 208 -10.49 20.03 -27.98
C VAL A 208 -10.02 18.57 -27.97
N LYS A 209 -9.39 18.16 -29.06
CA LYS A 209 -8.63 16.91 -29.12
C LYS A 209 -7.40 17.10 -28.22
N GLU A 210 -7.49 16.61 -26.98
CA GLU A 210 -6.28 16.34 -26.20
C GLU A 210 -5.43 15.30 -26.97
N PRO A 211 -4.11 15.49 -27.05
CA PRO A 211 -3.26 14.58 -27.78
C PRO A 211 -3.17 13.24 -27.02
N GLU A 212 -3.76 12.21 -27.62
CA GLU A 212 -3.44 10.82 -27.33
C GLU A 212 -1.93 10.59 -27.55
N LYS A 213 -1.17 10.45 -26.46
CA LYS A 213 -0.18 9.37 -26.22
C LYS A 213 0.67 9.62 -24.96
N THR A 214 0.57 8.66 -24.05
CA THR A 214 1.61 8.20 -23.11
C THR A 214 1.99 9.12 -21.94
N VAL A 215 1.36 8.93 -20.78
CA VAL A 215 2.00 8.68 -19.46
C VAL A 215 0.91 8.15 -18.52
N ASN A 216 1.00 6.86 -18.14
CA ASN A 216 0.35 6.22 -16.98
C ASN A 216 -1.05 6.74 -16.58
N SER A 217 -2.10 6.07 -17.06
CA SER A 217 -3.46 6.26 -16.55
C SER A 217 -3.45 6.14 -15.02
N ARG A 218 -3.73 7.24 -14.32
CA ARG A 218 -3.80 7.36 -12.85
C ARG A 218 -5.02 6.66 -12.24
N ILE A 219 -5.51 5.61 -12.89
CA ILE A 219 -6.67 4.79 -12.51
C ILE A 219 -6.25 3.33 -12.78
N GLY A 220 -6.09 2.54 -11.70
CA GLY A 220 -5.91 1.07 -11.79
C GLY A 220 -4.47 0.54 -11.81
N LEU A 221 -3.55 1.02 -10.98
CA LEU A 221 -2.23 0.39 -10.77
C LEU A 221 -2.34 -0.86 -9.88
N VAL A 222 -3.06 -1.88 -10.37
CA VAL A 222 -3.06 -3.22 -9.80
C VAL A 222 -1.97 -4.03 -10.49
N THR A 223 -0.99 -4.51 -9.73
CA THR A 223 0.05 -5.42 -10.21
C THR A 223 -0.05 -6.78 -9.52
N LYS A 224 0.91 -7.66 -9.79
CA LYS A 224 0.96 -8.98 -9.16
C LYS A 224 1.09 -8.89 -7.63
N LEU A 225 1.93 -7.98 -7.13
CA LEU A 225 2.10 -7.76 -5.69
C LEU A 225 1.24 -6.62 -5.16
N THR A 226 1.23 -5.45 -5.82
CA THR A 226 0.44 -4.28 -5.40
C THR A 226 -1.02 -4.41 -5.83
N THR A 227 -1.76 -5.22 -5.07
CA THR A 227 -3.22 -5.34 -5.19
C THR A 227 -3.94 -4.25 -4.39
N TYR A 228 -5.25 -4.06 -4.58
CA TYR A 228 -6.06 -3.14 -3.75
C TYR A 228 -5.87 -3.38 -2.24
N ALA A 229 -5.70 -4.64 -1.83
CA ALA A 229 -5.48 -5.01 -0.44
C ALA A 229 -4.13 -4.50 0.10
N ILE A 230 -3.05 -4.73 -0.65
CA ILE A 230 -1.69 -4.28 -0.30
C ILE A 230 -1.61 -2.76 -0.33
N ARG A 231 -2.19 -2.13 -1.35
CA ARG A 231 -2.25 -0.67 -1.47
C ARG A 231 -3.03 -0.05 -0.30
N GLY A 232 -4.14 -0.64 0.11
CA GLY A 232 -4.88 -0.23 1.30
C GLY A 232 -4.07 -0.36 2.59
N GLN A 233 -3.30 -1.43 2.75
CA GLN A 233 -2.42 -1.60 3.91
C GLN A 233 -1.33 -0.52 3.93
N LEU A 234 -0.71 -0.25 2.78
CA LEU A 234 0.26 0.84 2.67
C LEU A 234 -0.38 2.20 3.00
N TYR A 235 -1.57 2.48 2.47
CA TYR A 235 -2.30 3.72 2.76
C TYR A 235 -2.57 3.85 4.27
N SER A 236 -2.96 2.77 4.94
CA SER A 236 -3.23 2.80 6.38
C SER A 236 -2.03 3.29 7.21
N THR A 237 -0.80 3.00 6.77
CA THR A 237 0.45 3.40 7.43
C THR A 237 1.00 4.74 6.94
N PHE A 238 0.96 4.97 5.63
CA PHE A 238 1.69 6.04 4.95
C PHE A 238 0.79 7.18 4.45
N GLY A 239 -0.53 6.97 4.41
CA GLY A 239 -1.51 7.99 4.08
C GLY A 239 -1.54 8.40 2.60
N PRO A 240 -1.93 9.65 2.29
CA PRO A 240 -2.24 10.10 0.93
C PRO A 240 -1.12 9.96 -0.10
N MET A 241 0.16 9.90 0.31
CA MET A 241 1.28 9.69 -0.63
C MET A 241 1.19 8.36 -1.40
N ILE A 242 0.43 7.39 -0.89
CA ILE A 242 0.19 6.12 -1.56
C ILE A 242 -0.72 6.27 -2.79
N GLN A 243 -1.61 7.26 -2.79
CA GLN A 243 -2.52 7.51 -3.91
C GLN A 243 -1.77 7.94 -5.17
N THR A 244 -0.62 8.62 -5.00
CA THR A 244 0.17 9.20 -6.09
C THR A 244 1.33 8.32 -6.57
N MET A 245 1.38 7.06 -6.12
CA MET A 245 2.47 6.13 -6.45
C MET A 245 2.61 5.89 -7.96
N VAL A 246 3.86 5.90 -8.42
CA VAL A 246 4.26 5.59 -9.80
C VAL A 246 5.13 4.35 -9.79
N LYS A 247 4.79 3.34 -10.59
CA LYS A 247 5.61 2.12 -10.71
C LYS A 247 6.96 2.46 -11.35
N LEU A 248 8.05 2.13 -10.66
CA LEU A 248 9.43 2.31 -11.15
C LEU A 248 9.99 0.98 -11.66
N TYR A 249 9.80 -0.09 -10.89
CA TYR A 249 10.35 -1.41 -11.20
C TYR A 249 9.38 -2.51 -10.79
N SER A 250 9.33 -3.58 -11.60
CA SER A 250 8.64 -4.83 -11.31
C SER A 250 9.53 -5.98 -11.80
N GLY A 251 9.84 -6.94 -10.93
CA GLY A 251 10.71 -8.07 -11.25
C GLY A 251 10.14 -8.94 -12.38
N SER A 252 8.83 -9.14 -12.38
CA SER A 252 8.10 -9.87 -13.43
C SER A 252 8.15 -9.19 -14.81
N GLU A 253 8.26 -7.87 -14.88
CA GLU A 253 8.28 -7.12 -16.15
C GLU A 253 9.70 -6.80 -16.63
N ALA A 254 10.57 -6.38 -15.72
CA ALA A 254 11.91 -5.89 -16.03
C ALA A 254 13.02 -6.94 -15.79
N GLY A 255 12.64 -8.14 -15.31
CA GLY A 255 13.54 -9.23 -14.97
C GLY A 255 14.23 -9.06 -13.62
N PHE A 256 14.50 -10.18 -12.96
CA PHE A 256 15.16 -10.25 -11.65
C PHE A 256 16.68 -10.08 -11.77
N SER A 257 17.14 -8.83 -11.96
CA SER A 257 18.57 -8.52 -11.96
C SER A 257 18.88 -7.16 -11.35
N MET A 258 20.01 -7.07 -10.63
CA MET A 258 20.47 -5.82 -10.02
C MET A 258 20.69 -4.69 -11.02
N ARG A 259 21.16 -5.01 -12.24
CA ARG A 259 21.40 -4.01 -13.28
C ARG A 259 20.09 -3.40 -13.81
N SER A 260 19.06 -4.23 -13.98
CA SER A 260 17.74 -3.77 -14.40
C SER A 260 17.10 -2.90 -13.31
N PHE A 261 17.19 -3.34 -12.06
CA PHE A 261 16.75 -2.57 -10.90
C PHE A 261 17.40 -1.18 -10.87
N GLU A 262 18.73 -1.12 -10.92
CA GLU A 262 19.48 0.13 -10.86
C GLU A 262 19.07 1.10 -11.98
N THR A 263 18.99 0.61 -13.22
CA THR A 263 18.66 1.44 -14.39
C THR A 263 17.25 2.04 -14.29
N LYS A 264 16.31 1.34 -13.64
CA LYS A 264 14.91 1.76 -13.52
C LYS A 264 14.64 2.64 -12.30
N VAL A 265 15.36 2.41 -11.20
CA VAL A 265 15.05 3.01 -9.90
C VAL A 265 15.91 4.24 -9.60
N PHE A 266 17.18 4.27 -10.01
CA PHE A 266 18.13 5.28 -9.52
C PHE A 266 17.91 6.70 -10.05
N ASN A 267 17.21 6.85 -11.17
CA ASN A 267 16.87 8.17 -11.71
C ASN A 267 15.65 8.81 -10.99
N TRP A 268 15.09 8.12 -10.00
CA TRP A 268 14.02 8.63 -9.17
C TRP A 268 14.59 9.39 -7.96
N ASN A 269 14.35 10.70 -7.93
CA ASN A 269 14.88 11.61 -6.91
C ASN A 269 13.87 11.99 -5.81
N ALA A 270 12.87 11.16 -5.58
CA ALA A 270 11.84 11.36 -4.56
C ALA A 270 11.71 10.10 -3.68
N PRO A 271 10.86 10.11 -2.64
CA PRO A 271 10.64 8.94 -1.83
C PRO A 271 10.20 7.72 -2.63
N SER A 272 10.46 6.53 -2.12
CA SER A 272 10.07 5.29 -2.77
C SER A 272 9.67 4.22 -1.77
N ILE A 273 8.81 3.30 -2.22
CA ILE A 273 8.39 2.11 -1.50
C ILE A 273 8.92 0.90 -2.26
N PHE A 274 9.80 0.16 -1.59
CA PHE A 274 10.22 -1.16 -1.99
C PHE A 274 9.24 -2.19 -1.44
N LEU A 275 8.80 -3.14 -2.26
CA LEU A 275 7.94 -4.26 -1.86
C LEU A 275 8.56 -5.57 -2.32
N ILE A 276 8.46 -6.59 -1.47
CA ILE A 276 8.91 -7.93 -1.78
C ILE A 276 7.93 -8.96 -1.23
N SER A 277 7.57 -9.93 -2.06
CA SER A 277 6.83 -11.12 -1.64
C SER A 277 7.66 -12.36 -1.84
N GLY A 278 7.46 -13.33 -0.97
CA GLY A 278 8.10 -14.62 -1.10
C GLY A 278 7.43 -15.72 -0.31
N ARG A 279 7.95 -16.93 -0.52
CA ARG A 279 7.54 -18.14 0.19
C ARG A 279 8.62 -18.55 1.15
N ARG A 280 8.27 -18.66 2.44
CA ARG A 280 9.15 -19.12 3.51
C ARG A 280 9.74 -20.49 3.18
N VAL A 281 11.03 -20.63 3.48
CA VAL A 281 11.73 -21.90 3.50
C VAL A 281 11.51 -22.49 4.89
N ALA A 282 10.43 -23.25 5.05
CA ALA A 282 9.99 -23.75 6.35
C ALA A 282 10.59 -25.12 6.69
N ASP A 283 10.79 -25.97 5.68
CA ASP A 283 11.07 -27.39 5.91
C ASP A 283 12.54 -27.74 5.61
N ALA A 284 13.12 -28.60 6.45
CA ALA A 284 14.45 -29.18 6.20
C ALA A 284 14.49 -29.97 4.87
N THR A 285 13.33 -30.40 4.36
CA THR A 285 13.17 -31.00 3.04
C THR A 285 13.41 -30.01 1.91
N ASP A 286 12.88 -28.78 2.01
CA ASP A 286 13.11 -27.72 1.01
C ASP A 286 14.59 -27.40 0.87
N ILE A 287 15.28 -27.33 2.01
CA ILE A 287 16.72 -27.09 2.07
C ILE A 287 17.49 -28.27 1.44
N LYS A 288 17.13 -29.51 1.76
CA LYS A 288 17.79 -30.69 1.17
C LYS A 288 17.54 -30.84 -0.34
N ALA A 289 16.37 -30.41 -0.83
CA ALA A 289 15.98 -30.53 -2.22
C ALA A 289 16.72 -29.54 -3.14
N ASN A 290 17.08 -28.34 -2.64
CA ASN A 290 17.69 -27.30 -3.47
C ASN A 290 19.10 -26.92 -2.99
N SER A 291 20.12 -27.16 -3.81
CA SER A 291 21.51 -26.79 -3.50
C SER A 291 21.71 -25.28 -3.31
N ARG A 292 20.99 -24.43 -4.05
CA ARG A 292 21.09 -22.97 -3.94
C ARG A 292 20.58 -22.46 -2.60
N ILE A 293 19.47 -23.03 -2.11
CA ILE A 293 18.94 -22.73 -0.78
C ILE A 293 19.96 -23.10 0.31
N ARG A 294 20.66 -24.23 0.18
CA ARG A 294 21.76 -24.59 1.08
C ARG A 294 22.89 -23.57 1.05
N SER A 295 23.38 -23.24 -0.13
CA SER A 295 24.47 -22.26 -0.28
C SER A 295 24.13 -20.89 0.30
N PHE A 296 22.88 -20.42 0.12
CA PHE A 296 22.39 -19.19 0.74
C PHE A 296 22.31 -19.32 2.27
N ASN A 297 21.78 -20.43 2.76
CA ASN A 297 21.67 -20.69 4.20
C ASN A 297 23.02 -20.76 4.91
N ASP A 298 24.05 -21.28 4.24
CA ASP A 298 25.42 -21.39 4.75
C ASP A 298 26.11 -20.02 4.87
N GLN A 299 25.65 -19.01 4.12
CA GLN A 299 26.14 -17.63 4.22
C GLN A 299 25.57 -16.88 5.44
N ILE A 300 24.51 -17.39 6.04
CA ILE A 300 23.79 -16.76 7.15
C ILE A 300 24.10 -17.53 8.45
N PRO A 301 24.56 -16.84 9.52
CA PRO A 301 24.81 -17.49 10.81
C PRO A 301 23.58 -18.28 11.32
N PRO A 302 23.78 -19.49 11.89
CA PRO A 302 22.68 -20.26 12.45
C PRO A 302 22.08 -19.53 13.66
N VAL A 303 20.76 -19.57 13.77
CA VAL A 303 20.02 -18.91 14.84
C VAL A 303 19.39 -19.96 15.75
N ARG A 304 19.38 -19.72 17.06
CA ARG A 304 18.75 -20.60 18.06
C ARG A 304 17.23 -20.44 18.15
N ALA A 305 16.66 -19.41 17.52
CA ALA A 305 15.24 -19.09 17.59
C ALA A 305 14.40 -20.16 16.88
N LYS A 306 13.35 -20.65 17.56
CA LYS A 306 12.42 -21.61 16.98
C LYS A 306 11.40 -20.87 16.11
N ASN A 307 11.48 -21.06 14.79
CA ASN A 307 10.47 -20.55 13.86
C ASN A 307 9.21 -21.42 13.87
N ASN A 308 8.28 -21.14 14.78
CA ASN A 308 6.97 -21.81 14.83
C ASN A 308 5.91 -21.10 13.95
N ARG A 309 6.31 -20.34 12.94
CA ARG A 309 5.39 -19.55 12.12
C ARG A 309 4.71 -20.41 11.05
N LYS A 310 3.38 -20.49 11.11
CA LYS A 310 2.56 -21.36 10.24
C LYS A 310 2.38 -20.84 8.81
N SER A 311 2.44 -19.52 8.59
CA SER A 311 2.19 -18.96 7.25
C SER A 311 3.35 -19.30 6.30
N LYS A 312 3.03 -19.73 5.08
CA LYS A 312 4.04 -20.00 4.04
C LYS A 312 4.44 -18.74 3.28
N THR A 313 3.57 -17.75 3.20
CA THR A 313 3.84 -16.51 2.45
C THR A 313 4.30 -15.41 3.40
N VAL A 314 5.21 -14.57 2.90
CA VAL A 314 5.68 -13.35 3.54
C VAL A 314 5.61 -12.21 2.54
N ILE A 315 5.25 -11.03 3.05
CA ILE A 315 5.32 -9.78 2.29
C ILE A 315 5.96 -8.74 3.20
N PHE A 316 7.04 -8.15 2.71
CA PHE A 316 7.75 -7.07 3.38
C PHE A 316 7.77 -5.85 2.48
N GLY A 317 7.92 -4.68 3.09
CA GLY A 317 8.14 -3.44 2.38
C GLY A 317 9.09 -2.52 3.13
N ALA A 318 9.69 -1.58 2.42
CA ALA A 318 10.51 -0.53 3.01
C ALA A 318 10.20 0.80 2.33
N PHE A 319 9.85 1.81 3.12
CA PHE A 319 9.76 3.19 2.67
C PHE A 319 11.13 3.85 2.85
N VAL A 320 11.63 4.46 1.78
CA VAL A 320 12.92 5.17 1.77
C VAL A 320 12.70 6.55 1.17
N GLU A 321 12.92 7.59 1.97
CA GLU A 321 12.80 8.99 1.51
C GLU A 321 13.96 9.40 0.59
N SER A 322 15.16 8.87 0.85
CA SER A 322 16.35 9.21 0.08
C SER A 322 16.39 8.52 -1.29
N PRO A 323 16.92 9.18 -2.34
CA PRO A 323 17.16 8.54 -3.63
C PRO A 323 18.08 7.33 -3.51
N TRP A 324 17.84 6.33 -4.35
CA TRP A 324 18.65 5.12 -4.40
C TRP A 324 20.05 5.39 -4.93
N ARG A 325 21.06 4.77 -4.31
CA ARG A 325 22.47 4.94 -4.68
C ARG A 325 23.22 3.63 -4.53
N ALA A 326 24.17 3.39 -5.43
CA ALA A 326 25.06 2.25 -5.34
C ALA A 326 26.25 2.65 -4.48
N ASN A 327 26.31 2.10 -3.26
CA ASN A 327 27.47 2.23 -2.39
C ASN A 327 27.69 0.90 -1.66
N SER A 328 28.86 0.30 -1.87
CA SER A 328 29.22 -0.98 -1.27
C SER A 328 29.74 -0.86 0.17
N LYS A 329 30.01 0.36 0.65
CA LYS A 329 30.58 0.61 1.98
C LYS A 329 29.63 1.33 2.92
N GLU A 330 28.81 2.23 2.40
CA GLU A 330 27.94 3.08 3.21
C GLU A 330 26.46 2.81 2.91
N CYS A 331 25.66 2.86 3.97
CA CYS A 331 24.22 2.86 3.86
C CYS A 331 23.69 4.25 3.51
N PHE A 332 22.55 4.30 2.85
CA PHE A 332 21.74 5.50 2.65
C PHE A 332 20.41 5.38 3.39
N GLY A 333 19.60 6.44 3.33
CA GLY A 333 18.38 6.59 4.12
C GLY A 333 18.61 7.44 5.37
N ASN A 334 17.51 7.75 6.04
CA ASN A 334 17.47 8.64 7.19
C ASN A 334 16.44 8.14 8.22
N GLU A 335 16.16 8.95 9.24
CA GLU A 335 15.22 8.65 10.32
C GLU A 335 13.74 8.55 9.88
N SER A 336 13.41 8.89 8.62
CA SER A 336 12.06 8.67 8.08
C SER A 336 11.93 7.31 7.38
N THR A 337 13.02 6.53 7.29
CA THR A 337 12.99 5.18 6.71
C THR A 337 12.13 4.28 7.60
N VAL A 338 11.21 3.56 6.99
CA VAL A 338 10.30 2.65 7.70
C VAL A 338 10.37 1.28 7.05
N LEU A 339 10.67 0.25 7.84
CA LEU A 339 10.54 -1.13 7.42
C LEU A 339 9.15 -1.63 7.84
N THR A 340 8.45 -2.33 6.95
CA THR A 340 7.13 -2.90 7.27
C THR A 340 7.09 -4.36 6.88
N GLN A 341 6.39 -5.15 7.69
CA GLN A 341 5.94 -6.47 7.31
C GLN A 341 4.44 -6.33 7.03
N LEU A 342 3.98 -6.65 5.83
CA LEU A 342 2.55 -6.56 5.46
C LEU A 342 1.81 -7.89 5.65
N PHE A 343 2.56 -9.00 5.64
CA PHE A 343 2.01 -10.34 5.80
C PHE A 343 3.06 -11.31 6.38
N PRO A 344 2.72 -12.26 7.29
CA PRO A 344 1.39 -12.60 7.82
C PRO A 344 0.83 -11.70 8.92
N THR A 345 1.63 -10.80 9.48
CA THR A 345 1.22 -9.78 10.47
C THR A 345 1.62 -8.41 9.94
N HIS A 346 0.74 -7.42 10.03
CA HIS A 346 1.06 -6.07 9.58
C HIS A 346 1.79 -5.28 10.67
N ASN A 347 3.12 -5.30 10.64
CA ASN A 347 3.97 -4.62 11.62
C ASN A 347 4.76 -3.48 10.98
N VAL A 348 4.88 -2.37 11.69
CA VAL A 348 5.62 -1.17 11.26
C VAL A 348 6.81 -0.95 12.17
N TYR A 349 8.01 -0.94 11.58
CA TYR A 349 9.29 -0.78 12.27
C TYR A 349 9.91 0.56 11.87
N LYS A 350 9.80 1.55 12.76
CA LYS A 350 10.33 2.90 12.53
C LYS A 350 11.85 2.93 12.70
N ALA A 351 12.53 3.83 12.01
CA ALA A 351 13.97 4.00 12.15
C ALA A 351 14.36 4.34 13.60
N SER A 352 15.39 3.66 14.10
CA SER A 352 16.05 3.98 15.37
C SER A 352 17.22 4.94 15.12
N LYS A 353 17.56 5.73 16.14
CA LYS A 353 18.75 6.60 16.15
C LYS A 353 20.03 5.85 16.53
N THR A 354 19.90 4.62 17.04
CA THR A 354 21.01 3.82 17.58
C THR A 354 21.98 3.39 16.48
N ASN A 355 21.45 2.94 15.35
CA ASN A 355 22.23 2.50 14.21
C ASN A 355 21.68 3.12 12.93
N ARG A 356 22.58 3.60 12.06
CA ARG A 356 22.25 4.31 10.82
C ARG A 356 22.40 3.44 9.57
N HIS A 357 22.45 2.12 9.74
CA HIS A 357 22.42 1.18 8.61
C HIS A 357 20.98 1.01 8.10
N TYR A 358 20.37 2.08 7.56
CA TYR A 358 18.96 2.09 7.16
C TYR A 358 18.70 1.30 5.88
N ALA A 359 19.39 1.61 4.79
CA ALA A 359 19.30 0.90 3.52
C ALA A 359 20.66 0.82 2.82
N TYR A 360 20.89 -0.22 2.01
CA TYR A 360 22.01 -0.27 1.08
C TYR A 360 21.61 -0.95 -0.22
N PHE A 361 22.36 -0.64 -1.28
CA PHE A 361 22.31 -1.32 -2.57
C PHE A 361 23.74 -1.59 -3.03
N SER A 362 24.01 -2.83 -3.38
CA SER A 362 25.28 -3.26 -3.96
C SER A 362 25.02 -4.30 -5.05
N ARG A 363 25.58 -4.06 -6.25
CA ARG A 363 25.41 -4.97 -7.40
C ARG A 363 25.86 -6.40 -7.08
N GLY A 364 26.91 -6.56 -6.27
CA GLY A 364 27.45 -7.87 -5.92
C GLY A 364 26.80 -8.48 -4.68
N GLU A 365 26.44 -7.65 -3.71
CA GLU A 365 26.10 -8.09 -2.36
C GLU A 365 24.61 -8.05 -2.03
N GLY A 366 23.76 -7.46 -2.88
CA GLY A 366 22.32 -7.44 -2.63
C GLY A 366 21.73 -6.07 -2.35
N ILE A 367 20.50 -6.13 -1.84
CA ILE A 367 19.80 -5.01 -1.22
C ILE A 367 19.58 -5.37 0.24
N GLY A 368 19.73 -4.41 1.14
CA GLY A 368 19.30 -4.65 2.51
C GLY A 368 18.84 -3.41 3.23
N PHE A 369 18.03 -3.64 4.25
CA PHE A 369 17.47 -2.66 5.15
C PHE A 369 17.77 -3.07 6.57
N GLY A 370 18.28 -2.17 7.40
CA GLY A 370 18.54 -2.45 8.82
C GLY A 370 19.82 -3.24 9.08
N SER A 371 20.68 -3.38 8.07
CA SER A 371 21.95 -4.10 8.14
C SER A 371 23.01 -3.35 7.33
N PRO A 372 24.29 -3.39 7.73
CA PRO A 372 25.38 -2.92 6.88
C PRO A 372 25.53 -3.81 5.64
N PRO A 373 26.16 -3.31 4.56
CA PRO A 373 26.51 -4.14 3.42
C PRO A 373 27.35 -5.36 3.84
N PRO A 374 27.10 -6.54 3.27
CA PRO A 374 27.89 -7.73 3.56
C PRO A 374 29.34 -7.54 3.13
N ARG A 375 30.25 -8.26 3.79
CA ARG A 375 31.67 -8.28 3.42
C ARG A 375 31.99 -9.64 2.82
N ASN A 376 32.41 -9.66 1.56
CA ASN A 376 32.81 -10.87 0.81
C ASN A 376 31.68 -11.89 0.64
N GLY A 377 30.43 -11.45 0.36
CA GLY A 377 29.29 -12.36 0.17
C GLY A 377 28.80 -13.06 1.44
N LYS A 378 29.36 -12.75 2.61
CA LYS A 378 28.93 -13.36 3.88
C LYS A 378 28.04 -12.39 4.67
N TYR A 379 26.82 -12.83 4.96
CA TYR A 379 25.86 -12.09 5.77
C TYR A 379 26.11 -12.31 7.28
N SER A 380 27.36 -12.10 7.73
CA SER A 380 27.75 -12.38 9.13
C SER A 380 27.12 -11.40 10.12
N ASN A 381 26.88 -10.15 9.69
CA ASN A 381 26.47 -9.04 10.55
C ASN A 381 25.06 -8.53 10.20
N ILE A 382 24.10 -9.43 9.99
CA ILE A 382 22.70 -9.04 9.81
C ILE A 382 22.20 -8.41 11.11
N GLY A 383 21.77 -7.15 11.03
CA GLY A 383 21.27 -6.37 12.15
C GLY A 383 19.95 -6.88 12.69
N ASN A 384 19.60 -6.42 13.89
CA ASN A 384 18.27 -6.67 14.46
C ASN A 384 17.22 -5.90 13.67
N ILE A 385 16.08 -6.53 13.40
CA ILE A 385 14.97 -5.97 12.61
C ILE A 385 15.49 -5.51 11.26
N SER A 386 15.78 -6.48 10.40
CA SER A 386 16.42 -6.22 9.12
C SER A 386 15.88 -7.14 8.03
N LEU A 387 15.94 -6.64 6.80
CA LEU A 387 15.56 -7.35 5.59
C LEU A 387 16.77 -7.35 4.65
N VAL A 388 17.25 -8.52 4.26
CA VAL A 388 18.39 -8.66 3.35
C VAL A 388 18.00 -9.55 2.19
N ILE A 389 18.38 -9.13 0.99
CA ILE A 389 18.01 -9.73 -0.28
C ILE A 389 19.30 -10.00 -1.06
N GLU A 390 19.45 -11.22 -1.54
CA GLU A 390 20.62 -11.62 -2.32
C GLU A 390 20.69 -10.92 -3.69
N SER A 391 21.90 -10.75 -4.22
CA SER A 391 22.16 -10.14 -5.54
C SER A 391 21.51 -10.86 -6.73
N SER A 392 21.18 -12.14 -6.57
CA SER A 392 20.45 -12.96 -7.54
C SER A 392 18.95 -12.65 -7.59
N PHE A 393 18.41 -11.94 -6.58
CA PHE A 393 16.98 -11.84 -6.31
C PHE A 393 16.24 -13.18 -6.20
N GLU A 394 16.94 -14.27 -5.85
CA GLU A 394 16.31 -15.58 -5.58
C GLU A 394 15.87 -15.73 -4.11
N PHE A 395 16.68 -15.22 -3.18
CA PHE A 395 16.48 -15.44 -1.75
C PHE A 395 16.54 -14.16 -0.92
N GLY A 396 15.79 -14.16 0.18
CA GLY A 396 15.83 -13.12 1.19
C GLY A 396 15.77 -13.68 2.60
N VAL A 397 16.22 -12.87 3.55
CA VAL A 397 16.12 -13.12 4.98
C VAL A 397 15.58 -11.89 5.67
N PHE A 398 14.56 -12.09 6.51
CA PHE A 398 14.07 -11.09 7.44
C PHE A 398 14.37 -11.56 8.87
N ARG A 399 15.01 -10.72 9.67
CA ARG A 399 15.42 -11.04 11.05
C ARG A 399 14.78 -10.08 12.02
N HIS A 400 14.15 -10.59 13.06
CA HIS A 400 13.59 -9.82 14.15
C HIS A 400 14.04 -10.41 15.49
N PHE A 401 15.13 -9.91 16.08
CA PHE A 401 15.62 -10.31 17.43
C PHE A 401 15.46 -9.20 18.47
N GLY A 402 14.48 -8.32 18.27
CA GLY A 402 14.19 -7.23 19.18
C GLY A 402 15.08 -6.00 19.01
N PRO A 403 15.30 -5.21 20.08
CA PRO A 403 15.86 -3.87 19.99
C PRO A 403 17.35 -3.87 19.66
N GLY A 404 17.92 -2.69 19.41
CA GLY A 404 19.35 -2.50 19.15
C GLY A 404 19.75 -2.55 17.66
N GLY A 405 18.78 -2.57 16.75
CA GLY A 405 18.98 -2.44 15.31
C GLY A 405 18.89 -1.01 14.79
N SER A 406 18.90 -0.87 13.46
CA SER A 406 18.58 0.42 12.80
C SER A 406 17.08 0.73 12.80
N PHE A 407 16.25 -0.23 13.18
CA PHE A 407 14.82 -0.08 13.33
C PHE A 407 14.38 -0.50 14.73
N GLU A 408 13.31 0.12 15.21
CA GLU A 408 12.66 -0.19 16.47
C GLU A 408 11.73 -1.40 16.28
N PRO A 409 11.56 -2.26 17.31
CA PRO A 409 10.73 -3.48 17.23
C PRO A 409 9.24 -3.22 16.96
N GLY A 410 8.84 -1.94 16.89
CA GLY A 410 7.47 -1.51 16.73
C GLY A 410 6.69 -1.57 18.05
N PRO A 411 5.44 -1.09 18.04
CA PRO A 411 4.52 -1.27 19.15
C PRO A 411 4.16 -2.75 19.23
N SER A 412 4.77 -3.47 20.18
CA SER A 412 4.32 -4.81 20.53
C SER A 412 3.48 -4.69 21.81
N PRO A 413 2.19 -5.06 21.79
CA PRO A 413 1.37 -5.08 23.01
C PRO A 413 1.88 -6.10 24.04
N SER A 414 2.79 -7.00 23.64
CA SER A 414 3.40 -8.00 24.53
C SER A 414 4.65 -7.48 25.21
N GLU A 415 4.76 -7.75 26.52
CA GLU A 415 6.03 -7.61 27.27
C GLU A 415 7.17 -8.46 26.69
N LYS A 416 6.84 -9.53 25.95
CA LYS A 416 7.81 -10.40 25.28
C LYS A 416 7.90 -10.08 23.80
N ILE A 417 9.07 -9.61 23.39
CA ILE A 417 9.41 -9.40 21.99
C ILE A 417 9.59 -10.76 21.33
N LEU A 418 8.83 -11.02 20.26
CA LEU A 418 8.94 -12.26 19.51
C LEU A 418 10.22 -12.26 18.67
N GLU A 419 11.13 -13.18 18.98
CA GLU A 419 12.34 -13.41 18.20
C GLU A 419 12.09 -14.41 17.07
N PHE A 420 12.31 -14.02 15.81
CA PHE A 420 12.16 -14.91 14.66
C PHE A 420 13.05 -14.51 13.48
N GLU A 421 13.30 -15.45 12.57
CA GLU A 421 14.03 -15.21 11.33
C GLU A 421 13.32 -15.89 10.16
N ASP A 422 12.73 -15.12 9.25
CA ASP A 422 12.08 -15.65 8.07
C ASP A 422 13.08 -15.70 6.91
N ARG A 423 13.51 -16.90 6.51
CA ARG A 423 14.22 -17.13 5.24
C ARG A 423 13.22 -17.50 4.16
N PHE A 424 13.31 -16.91 2.98
CA PHE A 424 12.28 -17.09 1.95
C PHE A 424 12.84 -17.05 0.53
N VAL A 425 12.14 -17.75 -0.37
CA VAL A 425 12.34 -17.66 -1.82
C VAL A 425 11.50 -16.52 -2.34
N ILE A 426 12.11 -15.64 -3.14
CA ILE A 426 11.48 -14.44 -3.66
C ILE A 426 10.55 -14.82 -4.82
N GLU A 427 9.34 -14.26 -4.82
CA GLU A 427 8.32 -14.48 -5.86
C GLU A 427 8.04 -13.22 -6.68
N GLU A 428 8.18 -12.03 -6.08
CA GLU A 428 8.00 -10.74 -6.75
C GLU A 428 8.74 -9.65 -5.99
N ILE A 429 9.31 -8.69 -6.74
CA ILE A 429 9.87 -7.45 -6.22
C ILE A 429 9.25 -6.31 -7.00
N GLU A 430 8.75 -5.29 -6.30
CA GLU A 430 8.25 -4.08 -6.93
C GLU A 430 8.84 -2.85 -6.23
N VAL A 431 9.10 -1.79 -7.01
CA VAL A 431 9.48 -0.49 -6.47
C VAL A 431 8.56 0.57 -7.04
N TRP A 432 8.06 1.40 -6.14
CA TRP A 432 7.11 2.44 -6.42
C TRP A 432 7.67 3.78 -5.97
N GLY A 433 7.75 4.73 -6.87
CA GLY A 433 8.05 6.12 -6.54
C GLY A 433 6.82 6.74 -5.90
N CYS A 434 6.99 7.36 -4.74
CA CYS A 434 5.95 8.08 -4.02
C CYS A 434 6.43 9.50 -3.71
N GLY A 435 5.50 10.41 -3.47
CA GLY A 435 5.86 11.80 -3.17
C GLY A 435 4.65 12.71 -3.22
N THR A 436 4.86 13.93 -2.71
CA THR A 436 3.91 15.03 -2.88
C THR A 436 3.74 15.34 -4.37
N GLU A 437 2.65 16.03 -4.68
CA GLU A 437 2.38 16.47 -6.06
C GLU A 437 3.52 17.35 -6.61
N GLU A 438 4.20 18.10 -5.74
CA GLU A 438 5.39 18.89 -6.06
C GLU A 438 6.56 18.02 -6.54
N HIS A 439 6.93 16.99 -5.76
CA HIS A 439 7.99 16.05 -6.16
C HIS A 439 7.69 15.37 -7.50
N LEU A 440 6.43 15.02 -7.73
CA LEU A 440 5.98 14.43 -8.99
C LEU A 440 6.05 15.42 -10.16
N ALA A 441 5.68 16.68 -9.93
CA ALA A 441 5.78 17.72 -10.95
C ALA A 441 7.24 17.97 -11.35
N GLU A 442 8.13 18.12 -10.37
CA GLU A 442 9.56 18.26 -10.61
C GLU A 442 10.15 17.08 -11.38
N GLN A 443 9.73 15.85 -11.02
CA GLN A 443 10.20 14.65 -11.69
C GLN A 443 9.72 14.59 -13.15
N LYS A 444 8.47 14.98 -13.43
CA LYS A 444 7.94 15.07 -14.80
C LYS A 444 8.71 16.08 -15.63
N LEU A 445 8.93 17.28 -15.10
CA LEU A 445 9.73 18.33 -15.75
C LEU A 445 11.14 17.82 -16.12
N ARG A 446 11.78 17.06 -15.22
CA ARG A 446 13.09 16.44 -15.48
C ARG A 446 13.00 15.38 -16.58
N TRP A 447 12.04 14.47 -16.53
CA TRP A 447 11.88 13.45 -17.57
C TRP A 447 11.57 14.06 -18.95
N GLU A 448 10.72 15.08 -19.02
CA GLU A 448 10.46 15.80 -20.27
C GLU A 448 11.72 16.49 -20.80
N TRP A 449 12.55 17.01 -19.91
CA TRP A 449 13.85 17.57 -20.28
C TRP A 449 14.81 16.52 -20.80
N GLU A 450 14.95 15.38 -20.09
CA GLU A 450 15.78 14.25 -20.52
C GLU A 450 15.30 13.65 -21.84
N GLU A 451 13.98 13.52 -22.03
CA GLU A 451 13.39 12.98 -23.26
C GLU A 451 13.64 13.94 -24.44
N ARG A 452 13.45 15.25 -24.23
CA ARG A 452 13.77 16.27 -25.24
C ARG A 452 15.26 16.25 -25.59
N GLU A 453 16.13 16.12 -24.60
CA GLU A 453 17.56 16.04 -24.83
C GLU A 453 17.96 14.73 -25.54
N ALA A 454 17.36 13.60 -25.16
CA ALA A 454 17.56 12.31 -25.81
C ALA A 454 17.06 12.32 -27.26
N GLN A 455 15.94 12.97 -27.55
CA GLN A 455 15.44 13.19 -28.90
C GLN A 455 16.41 14.05 -29.72
N ASN A 456 16.97 15.12 -29.13
CA ASN A 456 17.99 15.94 -29.78
C ASN A 456 19.25 15.14 -30.09
N ARG A 457 19.74 14.31 -29.16
CA ARG A 457 20.89 13.41 -29.39
C ARG A 457 20.60 12.38 -30.49
N ARG A 458 19.38 11.84 -30.56
CA ARG A 458 18.98 10.94 -31.65
C ARG A 458 18.96 11.63 -33.00
N LYS A 459 18.43 12.86 -33.09
CA LYS A 459 18.40 13.63 -34.34
C LYS A 459 19.80 13.91 -34.87
N ILE A 460 20.72 14.35 -34.00
CA ILE A 460 22.12 14.61 -34.37
C ILE A 460 22.80 13.35 -34.93
N ASN A 461 22.59 12.18 -34.32
CA ASN A 461 23.15 10.93 -34.83
C ASN A 461 22.55 10.49 -36.17
N VAL A 462 21.27 10.79 -36.44
CA VAL A 462 20.61 10.44 -37.71
C VAL A 462 21.07 11.36 -38.85
N ASP A 463 21.22 12.66 -38.57
CA ASP A 463 21.68 13.63 -39.58
C ASP A 463 23.17 13.42 -39.92
N SER A 464 24.02 13.10 -38.93
CA SER A 464 25.44 12.77 -39.14
C SER A 464 25.64 11.53 -40.02
N LEU A 465 24.81 10.50 -39.88
CA LEU A 465 24.91 9.28 -40.71
C LEU A 465 24.61 9.52 -42.19
N GLY A 466 23.78 10.52 -42.51
CA GLY A 466 23.49 10.92 -43.89
C GLY A 466 24.64 11.71 -44.52
N GLU A 467 25.23 12.63 -43.76
CA GLU A 467 26.36 13.45 -44.21
C GLU A 467 27.65 12.62 -44.32
N ASP A 468 27.92 11.71 -43.38
CA ASP A 468 29.07 10.81 -43.42
C ASP A 468 28.99 9.82 -44.59
N ARG A 469 27.78 9.35 -44.94
CA ARG A 469 27.56 8.52 -46.13
C ARG A 469 27.78 9.31 -47.42
N ALA A 470 27.31 10.55 -47.49
CA ALA A 470 27.53 11.43 -48.64
C ALA A 470 29.03 11.79 -48.80
N LEU A 471 29.74 12.02 -47.70
CA LEU A 471 31.20 12.22 -47.69
C LEU A 471 31.96 10.96 -48.14
N LEU A 472 31.55 9.77 -47.69
CA LEU A 472 32.13 8.48 -48.11
C LEU A 472 31.85 8.16 -49.59
N GLU A 473 30.71 8.59 -50.13
CA GLU A 473 30.36 8.48 -51.54
C GLU A 473 31.19 9.45 -52.41
N MET A 474 31.36 10.70 -51.97
CA MET A 474 32.23 11.70 -52.63
C MET A 474 33.72 11.37 -52.54
N ALA A 475 34.16 10.73 -51.45
CA ALA A 475 35.51 10.22 -51.27
C ALA A 475 35.77 8.90 -52.03
N GLY A 476 34.76 8.35 -52.73
CA GLY A 476 34.87 7.17 -53.58
C GLY A 476 34.97 5.84 -52.83
N LEU A 477 34.71 5.81 -51.52
CA LEU A 477 34.79 4.60 -50.69
C LEU A 477 33.49 3.78 -50.73
N VAL A 478 32.35 4.41 -51.02
CA VAL A 478 31.04 3.75 -51.05
C VAL A 478 30.33 4.10 -52.35
N GLY A 479 30.61 3.35 -53.42
CA GLY A 479 29.87 3.44 -54.69
C GLY A 479 30.65 3.08 -55.95
N LYS A 480 30.81 1.77 -56.21
CA LYS A 480 30.80 1.10 -57.54
C LYS A 480 31.43 -0.30 -57.45
N TYR A 481 30.63 -1.29 -57.05
CA TYR A 481 30.89 -2.70 -57.36
C TYR A 481 29.61 -3.33 -57.89
N SER A 482 29.27 -3.00 -59.13
CA SER A 482 28.44 -3.88 -59.95
C SER A 482 28.73 -3.63 -61.43
N GLN A 483 29.32 -4.66 -62.06
CA GLN A 483 29.48 -4.93 -63.50
C GLN A 483 30.88 -4.79 -64.12
N SER A 484 31.57 -5.94 -64.20
CA SER A 484 32.50 -6.42 -65.25
C SER A 484 33.28 -7.58 -64.59
N GLY A 485 33.30 -8.85 -64.99
CA GLY A 485 32.93 -9.56 -66.21
C GLY A 485 33.92 -10.74 -66.33
N GLY A 486 33.47 -11.95 -66.65
CA GLY A 486 34.34 -13.01 -67.20
C GLY A 486 34.32 -14.37 -66.48
N SER A 487 33.74 -15.37 -67.15
CA SER A 487 34.02 -16.80 -66.98
C SER A 487 35.49 -17.14 -67.25
N VAL A 488 36.09 -18.06 -66.49
CA VAL A 488 36.58 -19.42 -66.83
C VAL A 488 36.76 -20.17 -65.52
#